data_AF-A0A0Q0YT00-F1
#
_entry.id   AF-A0A0Q0YT00-F1
#
_cell.length_a   1.000
_cell.length_b   1.000
_cell.length_c   1.000
_cell.angle_alpha   90.00
_cell.angle_beta   90.00
_cell.angle_gamma   90.00
#
_symmetry.space_group_name_H-M   'P 1'
#
loop_
_entity.id
_entity.type
_entity.pdbx_description
1 polymer ?
#
loop_
_entity_poly.entity_id
_entity_poly.type
_entity_poly.pdbx_seq_one_letter_code
_entity_poly.pdbx_strand_id
1 'polypeptide(L)'
;MMTFLTRFSLKNAAAVFVCSFLLMFLGLYSFSSLKVDLLPNIEFPQLSIEVVYPGASPQDVNEEVTAKLEEKLKSLDGLKQMQSSSYEGMAVMNLEFPFRTDMEKMERQVESLIDKAGLPDNVQTEVNRFSFGSIPVFNISLFAKNGTDLQTLLETEVIPELNKIDGVNSVSIGGDSERLIRITVDRKKAAQAGLNLSEIKNQINEKVLAFPAGTLQTDTWQIPVRVEEKLNTIHELKNLKLVPTAVPMAANGLQRVASVKLGDIATIEEVNEQSEFARYNLKPSLSMAVTKKQDANTKDSADTAKTVAVFEKKMRRIANQLAPGAKVGVQEMSSGGPPTNNNVNIDLYSNDLEALQTAAKQVETYLKQRDDVKDVTNNLTEKQKQVIVAIDPEKAAAYGVSGMQLLGAVADATKPVDVGTLKLGGKDEQVELSYDETLGSIDELKELPIVTRNGVIPLSAVAEVKEADVYTSIQKLDGKVFARVSAQIVGDNIQKVTNDISKHVNDLKIPSDVTRRSKEGENIGTERGHH
;
A
#
# COMPACT_ATOMS: atom_id res chain seq x y z
N MET A 1 2.06 -0.09 68.57
CA MET A 1 1.43 0.67 67.45
C MET A 1 -0.06 0.36 67.33
N MET A 2 -0.48 -0.92 67.31
CA MET A 2 -1.90 -1.30 67.28
C MET A 2 -2.72 -0.70 68.43
N THR A 3 -2.27 -0.83 69.69
CA THR A 3 -2.98 -0.29 70.87
C THR A 3 -3.11 1.24 70.90
N PHE A 4 -2.20 1.96 70.23
CA PHE A 4 -2.25 3.42 70.12
C PHE A 4 -3.32 3.86 69.12
N LEU A 5 -3.35 3.26 67.92
CA LEU A 5 -4.36 3.56 66.90
C LEU A 5 -5.77 3.20 67.38
N THR A 6 -5.94 2.07 68.06
CA THR A 6 -7.25 1.68 68.63
C THR A 6 -7.69 2.63 69.73
N ARG A 7 -6.79 2.99 70.67
CA ARG A 7 -7.11 3.96 71.74
C ARG A 7 -7.38 5.37 71.19
N PHE A 8 -6.61 5.82 70.20
CA PHE A 8 -6.80 7.11 69.54
C PHE A 8 -8.13 7.16 68.77
N SER A 9 -8.45 6.10 68.02
CA SER A 9 -9.71 5.97 67.27
C SER A 9 -10.94 5.94 68.18
N LEU A 10 -10.86 5.26 69.34
CA LEU A 10 -11.95 5.18 70.32
C LEU A 10 -12.15 6.49 71.09
N LYS A 11 -11.06 7.23 71.36
CA LYS A 11 -11.12 8.50 72.11
C LYS A 11 -11.51 9.69 71.22
N ASN A 12 -11.23 9.64 69.92
CA ASN A 12 -11.44 10.73 68.97
C ASN A 12 -12.37 10.32 67.81
N ALA A 13 -13.58 9.84 68.13
CA ALA A 13 -14.55 9.39 67.12
C ALA A 13 -14.81 10.45 66.02
N ALA A 14 -14.86 11.74 66.38
CA ALA A 14 -15.01 12.83 65.43
C ALA A 14 -13.85 12.93 64.42
N ALA A 15 -12.60 12.76 64.86
CA ALA A 15 -11.44 12.79 63.97
C ALA A 15 -11.45 11.61 63.00
N VAL A 16 -11.91 10.44 63.44
CA VAL A 16 -12.06 9.24 62.59
C VAL A 16 -13.12 9.48 61.51
N PHE A 17 -14.28 10.05 61.86
CA PHE A 17 -15.30 10.40 60.88
C PHE A 17 -14.79 11.41 59.85
N VAL A 18 -14.09 12.46 60.28
CA VAL A 18 -13.51 13.45 59.36
C VAL A 18 -12.48 12.81 58.41
N CYS A 19 -11.58 11.97 58.92
CA CYS A 19 -10.63 11.25 58.08
C CYS A 19 -11.32 10.30 57.09
N SER A 20 -12.37 9.58 57.52
CA SER A 20 -13.15 8.71 56.64
C SER A 20 -13.89 9.49 55.55
N PHE A 21 -14.52 10.62 55.88
CA PHE A 21 -15.14 11.49 54.88
C PHE A 21 -14.10 12.08 53.92
N LEU A 22 -12.95 12.51 54.43
CA LEU A 22 -11.88 13.07 53.60
C LEU A 22 -11.30 12.01 52.65
N LEU A 23 -11.09 10.77 53.11
CA LEU A 23 -10.70 9.65 52.26
C LEU A 23 -11.80 9.27 51.25
N MET A 24 -13.08 9.36 51.64
CA MET A 24 -14.21 9.11 50.73
C MET A 24 -14.29 10.20 49.66
N PHE A 25 -14.10 11.46 50.01
CA PHE A 25 -14.07 12.58 49.06
C PHE A 25 -12.85 12.52 48.15
N LEU A 26 -11.66 12.25 48.68
CA LEU A 26 -10.45 12.03 47.88
C LEU A 26 -10.60 10.81 46.97
N GLY A 27 -11.23 9.74 47.47
CA GLY A 27 -11.56 8.54 46.71
C GLY A 27 -12.53 8.83 45.57
N LEU A 28 -13.64 9.54 45.83
CA LEU A 28 -14.58 9.97 44.80
C LEU A 28 -13.92 10.90 43.78
N TYR A 29 -13.10 11.85 44.23
CA TYR A 29 -12.37 12.76 43.35
C TYR A 29 -11.37 12.03 42.46
N SER A 30 -10.61 11.09 43.05
CA SER A 30 -9.66 10.25 42.31
C SER A 30 -10.38 9.31 41.33
N PHE A 31 -11.51 8.73 41.73
CA PHE A 31 -12.33 7.87 40.88
C PHE A 31 -12.92 8.65 39.70
N SER A 32 -13.39 9.87 39.92
CA SER A 32 -13.89 10.74 38.86
C SER A 32 -12.78 11.32 37.97
N SER A 33 -11.52 11.28 38.41
CA SER A 33 -10.36 11.76 37.65
C SER A 33 -9.59 10.64 36.93
N LEU A 34 -9.95 9.38 37.19
CA LEU A 34 -9.35 8.21 36.56
C LEU A 34 -9.74 8.15 35.09
N LYS A 35 -8.75 8.08 34.22
CA LYS A 35 -8.93 7.87 32.78
C LYS A 35 -9.19 6.39 32.55
N VAL A 36 -10.32 6.07 31.91
CA VAL A 36 -10.67 4.70 31.55
C VAL A 36 -10.56 4.61 30.03
N ASP A 37 -9.54 3.90 29.54
CA ASP A 37 -9.48 3.47 28.14
C ASP A 37 -9.94 2.00 28.06
N LEU A 38 -10.78 1.70 27.06
CA LEU A 38 -11.28 0.33 26.79
C LEU A 38 -10.19 -0.60 26.24
N LEU A 39 -9.12 -0.02 25.71
CA LEU A 39 -7.92 -0.71 25.23
C LEU A 39 -6.72 -0.15 26.02
N PRO A 40 -5.95 -0.96 26.75
CA PRO A 40 -4.71 -0.48 27.36
C PRO A 40 -3.79 0.03 26.25
N ASN A 41 -2.99 1.08 26.51
CA ASN A 41 -1.93 1.51 25.60
C ASN A 41 -0.86 0.40 25.54
N ILE A 42 -1.08 -0.58 24.67
CA ILE A 42 -0.16 -1.69 24.40
C ILE A 42 0.57 -1.33 23.12
N GLU A 43 1.83 -0.97 23.21
CA GLU A 43 2.68 -0.93 22.02
C GLU A 43 3.11 -2.37 21.73
N PHE A 44 2.68 -2.91 20.59
CA PHE A 44 3.24 -4.19 20.14
C PHE A 44 4.67 -3.95 19.67
N PRO A 45 5.64 -4.69 20.21
CA PRO A 45 7.04 -4.54 19.89
C PRO A 45 7.34 -5.14 18.50
N GLN A 46 6.87 -4.46 17.45
CA GLN A 46 7.00 -4.88 16.05
C GLN A 46 7.59 -3.76 15.19
N LEU A 47 8.47 -4.14 14.26
CA LEU A 47 9.00 -3.28 13.20
C LEU A 47 8.62 -3.87 11.85
N SER A 48 8.10 -3.05 10.95
CA SER A 48 7.93 -3.36 9.54
C SER A 48 9.03 -2.68 8.75
N ILE A 49 9.66 -3.41 7.85
CA ILE A 49 10.67 -2.91 6.92
C ILE A 49 10.10 -3.09 5.53
N GLU A 50 9.91 -1.99 4.83
CA GLU A 50 9.48 -1.97 3.43
C GLU A 50 10.67 -1.59 2.56
N VAL A 51 10.90 -2.35 1.49
CA VAL A 51 11.97 -2.09 0.53
C VAL A 51 11.38 -2.11 -0.87
N VAL A 52 11.34 -0.95 -1.51
CA VAL A 52 10.90 -0.82 -2.91
C VAL A 52 12.10 -1.08 -3.82
N TYR A 53 11.98 -2.07 -4.71
CA TYR A 53 12.98 -2.42 -5.71
C TYR A 53 12.33 -2.46 -7.11
N PRO A 54 12.12 -1.30 -7.75
CA PRO A 54 11.27 -1.18 -8.94
C PRO A 54 11.72 -2.08 -10.11
N GLY A 55 10.77 -2.82 -10.67
CA GLY A 55 10.98 -3.67 -11.85
C GLY A 55 11.59 -5.05 -11.58
N ALA A 56 11.90 -5.39 -10.34
CA ALA A 56 12.41 -6.71 -9.97
C ALA A 56 11.27 -7.73 -9.80
N SER A 57 11.51 -8.98 -10.24
CA SER A 57 10.56 -10.07 -10.00
C SER A 57 10.56 -10.49 -8.53
N PRO A 58 9.51 -11.18 -8.01
CA PRO A 58 9.51 -11.71 -6.65
C PRO A 58 10.74 -12.56 -6.31
N GLN A 59 11.29 -13.29 -7.29
CA GLN A 59 12.51 -14.08 -7.16
C GLN A 59 13.74 -13.18 -6.99
N ASP A 60 13.92 -12.17 -7.86
CA ASP A 60 15.04 -11.24 -7.78
C ASP A 60 15.00 -10.43 -6.48
N VAL A 61 13.80 -9.97 -6.07
CA VAL A 61 13.59 -9.31 -4.78
C VAL A 61 13.98 -10.23 -3.63
N ASN A 62 13.57 -11.50 -3.68
CA ASN A 62 13.93 -12.46 -2.65
C ASN A 62 15.45 -12.68 -2.56
N GLU A 63 16.13 -12.84 -3.69
CA GLU A 63 17.56 -13.16 -3.73
C GLU A 63 18.45 -11.96 -3.44
N GLU A 64 18.15 -10.80 -4.03
CA GLU A 64 19.02 -9.63 -3.98
C GLU A 64 18.73 -8.71 -2.79
N VAL A 65 17.52 -8.77 -2.23
CA VAL A 65 17.06 -7.91 -1.12
C VAL A 65 16.68 -8.73 0.11
N THR A 66 15.60 -9.51 0.03
CA THR A 66 15.01 -10.15 1.22
C THR A 66 15.99 -11.10 1.90
N ALA A 67 16.63 -12.01 1.16
CA ALA A 67 17.57 -12.98 1.74
C ALA A 67 18.79 -12.32 2.38
N LYS A 68 19.34 -11.25 1.76
CA LYS A 68 20.47 -10.50 2.33
C LYS A 68 20.07 -9.81 3.63
N LEU A 69 18.88 -9.22 3.68
CA LEU A 69 18.36 -8.59 4.89
C LEU A 69 18.10 -9.60 5.98
N GLU A 70 17.43 -10.72 5.68
CA GLU A 70 17.21 -11.82 6.62
C GLU A 70 18.52 -12.31 7.23
N GLU A 71 19.59 -12.43 6.42
CA GLU A 71 20.90 -12.85 6.90
C GLU A 71 21.53 -11.87 7.91
N LYS A 72 21.34 -10.56 7.72
CA LYS A 72 21.81 -9.54 8.67
C LYS A 72 20.91 -9.48 9.91
N LEU A 73 19.60 -9.46 9.72
CA LEU A 73 18.61 -9.23 10.76
C LEU A 73 18.46 -10.42 11.71
N LYS A 74 18.77 -11.66 11.29
CA LYS A 74 18.79 -12.82 12.20
C LYS A 74 19.77 -12.68 13.37
N SER A 75 20.73 -11.75 13.27
CA SER A 75 21.70 -11.45 14.34
C SER A 75 21.16 -10.48 15.40
N LEU A 76 19.95 -9.95 15.22
CA LEU A 76 19.32 -9.05 16.19
C LEU A 76 19.00 -9.80 17.49
N ASP A 77 19.58 -9.32 18.58
CA ASP A 77 19.28 -9.80 19.92
C ASP A 77 17.81 -9.55 20.26
N GLY A 78 17.13 -10.59 20.73
CA GLY A 78 15.74 -10.50 21.15
C GLY A 78 14.73 -10.52 20.00
N LEU A 79 15.13 -10.81 18.75
CA LEU A 79 14.19 -11.11 17.68
C LEU A 79 13.43 -12.41 18.00
N LYS A 80 12.11 -12.31 18.18
CA LYS A 80 11.23 -13.45 18.51
C LYS A 80 10.77 -14.18 17.24
N GLN A 81 10.42 -13.43 16.20
CA GLN A 81 9.96 -13.96 14.94
C GLN A 81 10.25 -12.95 13.82
N MET A 82 10.63 -13.45 12.65
CA MET A 82 10.78 -12.67 11.44
C MET A 82 9.92 -13.27 10.34
N GLN A 83 9.01 -12.48 9.78
CA GLN A 83 8.24 -12.86 8.61
C GLN A 83 8.64 -11.94 7.46
N SER A 84 8.90 -12.50 6.28
CA SER A 84 9.22 -11.70 5.09
C SER A 84 8.36 -12.13 3.91
N SER A 85 8.11 -11.18 3.03
CA SER A 85 7.37 -11.36 1.80
C SER A 85 8.08 -10.60 0.69
N SER A 86 8.42 -11.29 -0.39
CA SER A 86 8.96 -10.70 -1.62
C SER A 86 7.84 -10.68 -2.65
N TYR A 87 7.44 -9.50 -3.08
CA TYR A 87 6.45 -9.25 -4.13
C TYR A 87 7.16 -8.70 -5.37
N GLU A 88 6.41 -8.53 -6.46
CA GLU A 88 6.93 -7.82 -7.63
C GLU A 88 7.24 -6.38 -7.24
N GLY A 89 8.48 -5.96 -7.47
CA GLY A 89 8.92 -4.60 -7.21
C GLY A 89 9.11 -4.20 -5.74
N MET A 90 8.83 -5.07 -4.76
CA MET A 90 8.93 -4.71 -3.34
C MET A 90 9.11 -5.89 -2.37
N ALA A 91 9.83 -5.69 -1.27
CA ALA A 91 9.91 -6.61 -0.14
C ALA A 91 9.29 -5.98 1.11
N VAL A 92 8.59 -6.79 1.91
CA VAL A 92 8.05 -6.40 3.22
C VAL A 92 8.56 -7.40 4.26
N MET A 93 9.11 -6.92 5.38
CA MET A 93 9.59 -7.76 6.47
C MET A 93 9.04 -7.26 7.80
N ASN A 94 8.39 -8.15 8.55
CA ASN A 94 7.86 -7.89 9.88
C ASN A 94 8.72 -8.60 10.93
N LEU A 95 9.29 -7.82 11.84
CA LEU A 95 10.10 -8.27 12.96
C LEU A 95 9.27 -8.15 14.24
N GLU A 96 9.09 -9.27 14.95
CA GLU A 96 8.44 -9.31 16.26
C GLU A 96 9.47 -9.47 17.36
N PHE A 97 9.35 -8.68 18.43
CA PHE A 97 10.21 -8.72 19.60
C PHE A 97 9.38 -9.04 20.87
N PRO A 98 10.00 -9.40 22.00
CA PRO A 98 9.33 -9.50 23.29
C PRO A 98 8.77 -8.16 23.77
N PHE A 99 7.69 -8.19 24.55
CA PHE A 99 7.18 -6.99 25.22
C PHE A 99 8.25 -6.35 26.10
N ARG A 100 8.21 -5.01 26.21
CA ARG A 100 9.19 -4.17 26.93
C ARG A 100 10.57 -4.06 26.27
N THR A 101 10.69 -4.48 25.00
CA THR A 101 11.85 -4.17 24.18
C THR A 101 11.89 -2.66 23.87
N ASP A 102 13.08 -2.05 23.95
CA ASP A 102 13.29 -0.66 23.53
C ASP A 102 13.25 -0.58 22.01
N MET A 103 12.09 -0.21 21.47
CA MET A 103 11.85 -0.20 20.04
C MET A 103 12.61 0.91 19.31
N GLU A 104 12.96 2.00 20.00
CA GLU A 104 13.75 3.09 19.42
C GLU A 104 15.20 2.66 19.22
N LYS A 105 15.74 1.90 20.17
CA LYS A 105 17.02 1.24 19.99
C LYS A 105 16.98 0.18 18.89
N MET A 106 15.93 -0.65 18.83
CA MET A 106 15.80 -1.69 17.81
C MET A 106 15.71 -1.10 16.40
N GLU A 107 14.94 -0.03 16.21
CA GLU A 107 14.82 0.65 14.92
C GLU A 107 16.19 1.12 14.42
N ARG A 108 16.95 1.85 15.24
CA ARG A 108 18.31 2.29 14.86
C ARG A 108 19.25 1.12 14.56
N GLN A 109 19.11 0.01 15.27
CA GLN A 109 19.91 -1.20 15.00
C GLN A 109 19.53 -1.84 13.67
N VAL A 110 18.22 -1.91 13.37
CA VAL A 110 17.68 -2.39 12.10
C VAL A 110 18.17 -1.51 10.95
N GLU A 111 18.02 -0.19 11.03
CA GLU A 111 18.52 0.77 10.04
C GLU A 111 20.02 0.56 9.76
N SER A 112 20.83 0.47 10.83
CA SER A 112 22.27 0.23 10.68
C SER A 112 22.61 -1.12 10.03
N LEU A 113 21.77 -2.15 10.19
CA LEU A 113 21.96 -3.45 9.54
C LEU A 113 21.52 -3.43 8.07
N ILE A 114 20.45 -2.69 7.75
CA ILE A 114 19.99 -2.45 6.38
C ILE A 114 21.11 -1.78 5.58
N ASP A 115 21.71 -0.72 6.10
CA ASP A 115 22.83 0.00 5.45
C ASP A 115 24.04 -0.91 5.15
N LYS A 116 24.24 -1.95 5.97
CA LYS A 116 25.35 -2.92 5.85
C LYS A 116 24.97 -4.18 5.06
N ALA A 117 23.74 -4.29 4.58
CA ALA A 117 23.26 -5.49 3.90
C ALA A 117 23.77 -5.61 2.45
N GLY A 118 24.28 -4.52 1.86
CA GLY A 118 24.76 -4.52 0.47
C GLY A 118 23.60 -4.70 -0.53
N LEU A 119 22.54 -3.91 -0.31
CA LEU A 119 21.39 -3.84 -1.21
C LEU A 119 21.75 -3.11 -2.52
N PRO A 120 21.02 -3.36 -3.62
CA PRO A 120 21.18 -2.59 -4.86
C PRO A 120 20.98 -1.08 -4.67
N ASP A 121 21.68 -0.24 -5.44
CA ASP A 121 21.68 1.22 -5.27
C ASP A 121 20.31 1.89 -5.56
N ASN A 122 19.43 1.21 -6.30
CA ASN A 122 18.13 1.71 -6.72
C ASN A 122 16.97 1.31 -5.79
N VAL A 123 17.27 0.73 -4.61
CA VAL A 123 16.24 0.42 -3.62
C VAL A 123 15.92 1.63 -2.74
N GLN A 124 14.67 1.72 -2.29
CA GLN A 124 14.26 2.66 -1.25
C GLN A 124 13.76 1.86 -0.06
N THR A 125 14.22 2.20 1.14
CA THR A 125 13.93 1.45 2.36
C THR A 125 13.21 2.34 3.37
N GLU A 126 12.16 1.81 3.99
CA GLU A 126 11.43 2.47 5.07
C GLU A 126 11.28 1.52 6.25
N VAL A 127 11.55 2.01 7.46
CA VAL A 127 11.38 1.24 8.70
C VAL A 127 10.29 1.91 9.52
N ASN A 128 9.22 1.17 9.78
CA ASN A 128 8.03 1.66 10.45
C ASN A 128 7.74 0.86 11.72
N ARG A 129 7.39 1.55 12.81
CA ARG A 129 6.85 0.90 14.01
C ARG A 129 5.37 0.62 13.85
N PHE A 130 4.93 -0.54 14.31
CA PHE A 130 3.50 -0.78 14.45
C PHE A 130 2.92 0.12 15.56
N SER A 131 1.79 0.79 15.29
CA SER A 131 1.08 1.60 16.27
C SER A 131 -0.42 1.31 16.22
N PHE A 132 -1.05 1.14 17.37
CA PHE A 132 -2.52 1.08 17.45
C PHE A 132 -3.19 2.39 17.02
N GLY A 133 -2.49 3.51 17.10
CA GLY A 133 -3.02 4.82 16.71
C GLY A 133 -3.25 4.96 15.21
N SER A 134 -2.62 4.13 14.38
CA SER A 134 -2.86 4.12 12.92
C SER A 134 -4.10 3.31 12.52
N ILE A 135 -4.66 2.50 13.43
CA ILE A 135 -5.90 1.76 13.17
C ILE A 135 -7.07 2.75 13.22
N PRO A 136 -7.88 2.85 12.17
CA PRO A 136 -9.09 3.67 12.20
C PRO A 136 -10.02 3.23 13.33
N VAL A 137 -10.39 4.18 14.19
CA VAL A 137 -11.36 3.98 15.27
C VAL A 137 -12.81 4.19 14.77
N PHE A 138 -12.98 4.86 13.63
CA PHE A 138 -14.26 4.97 12.93
C PHE A 138 -14.09 4.67 11.45
N ASN A 139 -15.05 3.92 10.90
CA ASN A 139 -15.28 3.79 9.47
C ASN A 139 -16.73 4.15 9.20
N ILE A 140 -16.96 5.12 8.32
CA ILE A 140 -18.29 5.70 8.09
C ILE A 140 -18.60 5.60 6.62
N SER A 141 -19.75 5.01 6.28
CA SER A 141 -20.25 4.98 4.91
C SER A 141 -21.19 6.16 4.68
N LEU A 142 -20.85 6.95 3.68
CA LEU A 142 -21.53 8.19 3.33
C LEU A 142 -22.18 8.03 1.95
N PHE A 143 -23.42 8.51 1.84
CA PHE A 143 -24.22 8.37 0.64
C PHE A 143 -24.60 9.75 0.11
N ALA A 144 -24.36 9.98 -1.17
CA ALA A 144 -24.80 11.18 -1.84
C ALA A 144 -26.32 11.15 -2.01
N LYS A 145 -26.99 12.27 -1.73
CA LYS A 145 -28.34 12.51 -2.25
C LYS A 145 -28.19 12.96 -3.71
N ASN A 146 -29.09 12.52 -4.59
CA ASN A 146 -29.03 12.79 -6.04
C ASN A 146 -28.53 14.21 -6.37
N GLY A 147 -27.44 14.29 -7.14
CA GLY A 147 -26.83 15.55 -7.61
C GLY A 147 -25.87 16.24 -6.63
N THR A 148 -25.67 15.70 -5.41
CA THR A 148 -24.69 16.24 -4.46
C THR A 148 -23.30 15.71 -4.80
N ASP A 149 -22.33 16.61 -5.00
CA ASP A 149 -20.91 16.26 -5.04
C ASP A 149 -20.42 16.00 -3.60
N LEU A 150 -20.59 14.75 -3.17
CA LEU A 150 -20.28 14.34 -1.81
C LEU A 150 -18.78 14.40 -1.51
N GLN A 151 -17.92 14.10 -2.49
CA GLN A 151 -16.47 14.11 -2.29
C GLN A 151 -15.99 15.53 -1.99
N THR A 152 -16.32 16.49 -2.86
CA THR A 152 -15.95 17.91 -2.64
C THR A 152 -16.46 18.41 -1.29
N LEU A 153 -17.68 18.01 -0.90
CA LEU A 153 -18.24 18.39 0.40
C LEU A 153 -17.40 17.85 1.56
N LEU A 154 -16.97 16.59 1.49
CA LEU A 154 -16.17 15.97 2.54
C LEU A 154 -14.80 16.62 2.66
N GLU A 155 -14.13 16.85 1.53
CA GLU A 155 -12.79 17.45 1.48
C GLU A 155 -12.76 18.91 1.94
N THR A 156 -13.76 19.70 1.54
CA THR A 156 -13.74 21.15 1.78
C THR A 156 -14.37 21.57 3.10
N GLU A 157 -15.35 20.83 3.61
CA GLU A 157 -16.11 21.22 4.80
C GLU A 157 -15.97 20.24 5.96
N VAL A 158 -16.07 18.93 5.68
CA VAL A 158 -16.16 17.92 6.75
C VAL A 158 -14.80 17.58 7.33
N ILE A 159 -13.85 17.15 6.51
CA ILE A 159 -12.50 16.76 6.94
C ILE A 159 -11.81 17.88 7.73
N PRO A 160 -11.80 19.15 7.26
CA PRO A 160 -11.15 20.23 8.01
C PRO A 160 -11.75 20.46 9.40
N GLU A 161 -13.06 20.27 9.58
CA GLU A 161 -13.72 20.37 10.88
C GLU A 161 -13.45 19.17 11.80
N LEU A 162 -13.28 17.99 11.22
CA LEU A 162 -12.93 16.78 11.97
C LEU A 162 -11.48 16.79 12.43
N ASN A 163 -10.55 17.24 11.59
CA ASN A 163 -9.13 17.37 11.93
C ASN A 163 -8.88 18.39 13.07
N LYS A 164 -9.82 19.32 13.32
CA LYS A 164 -9.76 20.26 14.45
C LYS A 164 -10.15 19.64 15.80
N ILE A 165 -10.71 18.43 15.82
CA ILE A 165 -11.13 17.77 17.06
C ILE A 165 -9.90 17.25 17.81
N ASP A 166 -9.74 17.65 19.07
CA ASP A 166 -8.65 17.12 19.91
C ASP A 166 -8.77 15.58 20.05
N GLY A 167 -7.65 14.89 19.84
CA GLY A 167 -7.60 13.42 19.78
C GLY A 167 -7.74 12.79 18.39
N VAL A 168 -8.18 13.51 17.35
CA VAL A 168 -8.15 13.01 15.97
C VAL A 168 -6.73 13.14 15.40
N ASN A 169 -6.21 12.06 14.81
CA ASN A 169 -4.89 12.03 14.15
C ASN A 169 -5.02 12.34 12.66
N SER A 170 -5.85 11.58 11.95
CA SER A 170 -6.17 11.82 10.54
C SER A 170 -7.59 11.38 10.19
N VAL A 171 -8.10 11.94 9.10
CA VAL A 171 -9.32 11.50 8.43
C VAL A 171 -8.99 11.24 6.97
N SER A 172 -9.32 10.06 6.45
CA SER A 172 -9.19 9.70 5.04
C SER A 172 -10.54 9.31 4.44
N ILE A 173 -10.69 9.49 3.13
CA ILE A 173 -11.83 9.02 2.35
C ILE A 173 -11.37 7.80 1.55
N GLY A 174 -12.28 6.86 1.29
CA GLY A 174 -12.08 5.80 0.31
C GLY A 174 -13.26 5.72 -0.64
N GLY A 175 -12.99 5.24 -1.85
CA GLY A 175 -13.98 5.20 -2.93
C GLY A 175 -14.22 6.54 -3.63
N ASP A 176 -13.41 7.55 -3.33
CA ASP A 176 -13.38 8.83 -4.02
C ASP A 176 -12.89 8.68 -5.46
N SER A 177 -13.21 9.69 -6.28
CA SER A 177 -12.75 9.77 -7.65
C SER A 177 -11.71 10.87 -7.78
N GLU A 178 -10.57 10.55 -8.36
CA GLU A 178 -9.59 11.55 -8.76
C GLU A 178 -9.98 12.14 -10.11
N ARG A 179 -10.11 13.46 -10.14
CA ARG A 179 -10.31 14.22 -11.38
C ARG A 179 -8.94 14.42 -12.04
N LEU A 180 -8.81 13.96 -13.28
CA LEU A 180 -7.60 14.13 -14.07
C LEU A 180 -7.91 14.47 -15.53
N ILE A 181 -6.94 15.05 -16.22
CA ILE A 181 -7.00 15.32 -17.65
C ILE A 181 -6.32 14.18 -18.39
N ARG A 182 -7.11 13.39 -19.12
CA ARG A 182 -6.62 12.29 -19.94
C ARG A 182 -6.40 12.77 -21.37
N ILE A 183 -5.19 12.57 -21.87
CA ILE A 183 -4.80 12.79 -23.26
C ILE A 183 -4.72 11.43 -23.95
N THR A 184 -5.79 11.05 -24.67
CA THR A 184 -5.84 9.79 -25.40
C THR A 184 -5.28 9.98 -26.81
N VAL A 185 -4.09 9.45 -27.06
CA VAL A 185 -3.33 9.58 -28.30
C VAL A 185 -3.72 8.47 -29.28
N ASP A 186 -4.05 8.84 -30.52
CA ASP A 186 -4.23 7.92 -31.64
C ASP A 186 -2.87 7.31 -32.01
N ARG A 187 -2.69 6.02 -31.67
CA ARG A 187 -1.41 5.33 -31.84
C ARG A 187 -0.91 5.38 -33.28
N LYS A 188 -1.82 5.23 -34.25
CA LYS A 188 -1.46 5.17 -35.68
C LYS A 188 -1.01 6.54 -36.19
N LYS A 189 -1.71 7.61 -35.83
CA LYS A 189 -1.32 8.97 -36.20
C LYS A 189 -0.03 9.42 -35.51
N ALA A 190 0.14 9.10 -34.24
CA ALA A 190 1.37 9.40 -33.50
C ALA A 190 2.58 8.68 -34.13
N ALA A 191 2.45 7.38 -34.44
CA ALA A 191 3.50 6.62 -35.11
C ALA A 191 3.83 7.17 -36.50
N GLN A 192 2.84 7.57 -37.30
CA GLN A 192 3.05 8.22 -38.60
C GLN A 192 3.74 9.58 -38.48
N ALA A 193 3.47 10.31 -37.41
CA ALA A 193 4.16 11.56 -37.08
C ALA A 193 5.56 11.30 -36.49
N GLY A 194 5.95 10.06 -36.20
CA GLY A 194 7.23 9.75 -35.56
C GLY A 194 7.28 10.14 -34.08
N LEU A 195 6.14 10.07 -33.39
CA LEU A 195 5.99 10.42 -31.98
C LEU A 195 5.54 9.21 -31.15
N ASN A 196 6.11 9.06 -29.94
CA ASN A 196 5.60 8.16 -28.89
C ASN A 196 5.09 8.94 -27.66
N LEU A 197 4.44 8.27 -26.70
CA LEU A 197 3.87 8.97 -25.53
C LEU A 197 4.95 9.65 -24.70
N SER A 198 6.10 9.00 -24.53
CA SER A 198 7.25 9.58 -23.81
C SER A 198 7.76 10.88 -24.43
N GLU A 199 7.86 10.97 -25.76
CA GLU A 199 8.24 12.19 -26.48
C GLU A 199 7.18 13.29 -26.37
N ILE A 200 5.89 12.92 -26.44
CA ILE A 200 4.77 13.84 -26.25
C ILE A 200 4.82 14.41 -24.82
N LYS A 201 4.99 13.55 -23.80
CA LYS A 201 5.17 13.95 -22.40
C LYS A 201 6.31 14.94 -22.25
N ASN A 202 7.49 14.62 -22.79
CA ASN A 202 8.67 15.47 -22.66
C ASN A 202 8.43 16.86 -23.27
N GLN A 203 7.80 16.92 -24.45
CA GLN A 203 7.48 18.20 -25.10
C GLN A 203 6.37 18.98 -24.38
N ILE A 204 5.42 18.32 -23.72
CA ILE A 204 4.47 18.99 -22.83
C ILE A 204 5.23 19.60 -21.64
N ASN A 205 6.09 18.81 -20.99
CA ASN A 205 6.86 19.25 -19.82
C ASN A 205 7.81 20.40 -20.16
N GLU A 206 8.43 20.40 -21.34
CA GLU A 206 9.27 21.51 -21.82
C GLU A 206 8.52 22.85 -21.87
N LYS A 207 7.19 22.83 -22.07
CA LYS A 207 6.34 24.01 -22.20
C LYS A 207 5.81 24.58 -20.89
N VAL A 208 6.11 23.90 -19.78
CA VAL A 208 5.65 24.26 -18.43
C VAL A 208 6.83 24.70 -17.55
N LEU A 209 8.02 24.84 -18.12
CA LEU A 209 9.22 25.19 -17.36
C LEU A 209 9.32 26.70 -17.08
N ALA A 210 9.68 27.02 -15.84
CA ALA A 210 10.01 28.35 -15.37
C ALA A 210 11.45 28.37 -14.83
N PHE A 211 12.35 29.12 -15.48
CA PHE A 211 13.76 29.17 -15.13
C PHE A 211 14.19 30.56 -14.64
N PRO A 212 14.92 30.66 -13.51
CA PRO A 212 15.58 31.90 -13.14
C PRO A 212 16.70 32.20 -14.16
N ALA A 213 16.67 33.38 -14.78
CA ALA A 213 17.60 33.82 -15.80
C ALA A 213 18.64 34.82 -15.25
N GLY A 214 18.87 34.81 -13.94
CA GLY A 214 19.82 35.68 -13.24
C GLY A 214 19.18 36.92 -12.63
N THR A 215 19.96 37.99 -12.48
CA THR A 215 19.51 39.27 -11.92
C THR A 215 19.97 40.41 -12.81
N LEU A 216 19.09 41.40 -13.02
CA LEU A 216 19.47 42.69 -13.56
C LEU A 216 19.97 43.55 -12.42
N GLN A 217 21.20 44.04 -12.52
CA GLN A 217 21.80 44.91 -11.53
C GLN A 217 21.67 46.36 -11.98
N THR A 218 21.03 47.18 -11.16
CA THR A 218 20.99 48.64 -11.28
C THR A 218 21.78 49.25 -10.13
N ASP A 219 22.04 50.56 -10.16
CA ASP A 219 22.83 51.26 -9.14
C ASP A 219 22.24 51.15 -7.71
N THR A 220 20.95 50.82 -7.59
CA THR A 220 20.22 50.77 -6.31
C THR A 220 19.43 49.47 -6.07
N TRP A 221 19.15 48.67 -7.11
CA TRP A 221 18.30 47.48 -7.01
C TRP A 221 18.90 46.28 -7.76
N GLN A 222 18.71 45.08 -7.21
CA GLN A 222 18.88 43.81 -7.92
C GLN A 222 17.52 43.23 -8.23
N ILE A 223 17.20 43.06 -9.51
CA ILE A 223 15.90 42.57 -9.97
C ILE A 223 16.10 41.15 -10.51
N PRO A 224 15.54 40.10 -9.87
CA PRO A 224 15.62 38.75 -10.41
C PRO A 224 14.87 38.66 -11.73
N VAL A 225 15.52 38.12 -12.76
CA VAL A 225 14.92 37.83 -14.06
C VAL A 225 14.49 36.38 -14.06
N ARG A 226 13.27 36.11 -14.51
CA ARG A 226 12.73 34.76 -14.70
C ARG A 226 12.15 34.66 -16.11
N VAL A 227 12.47 33.58 -16.80
CA VAL A 227 11.88 33.22 -18.08
C VAL A 227 10.85 32.13 -17.82
N GLU A 228 9.63 32.33 -18.28
CA GLU A 228 8.52 31.39 -18.12
C GLU A 228 7.88 31.14 -19.49
N GLU A 229 7.75 29.89 -19.89
CA GLU A 229 6.79 29.48 -20.92
C GLU A 229 5.51 29.00 -20.21
N LYS A 230 4.34 29.41 -20.70
CA LYS A 230 3.07 29.17 -20.01
C LYS A 230 2.14 28.35 -20.89
N LEU A 231 1.77 27.18 -20.39
CA LEU A 231 0.70 26.33 -20.90
C LEU A 231 -0.35 26.26 -19.79
N ASN A 232 -1.33 27.16 -19.87
CA ASN A 232 -2.30 27.43 -18.80
C ASN A 232 -3.71 26.96 -19.15
N THR A 233 -3.97 26.50 -20.37
CA THR A 233 -5.32 26.10 -20.78
C THR A 233 -5.32 24.81 -21.58
N ILE A 234 -6.43 24.06 -21.49
CA ILE A 234 -6.68 22.90 -22.36
C ILE A 234 -6.63 23.32 -23.84
N HIS A 235 -7.02 24.56 -24.17
CA HIS A 235 -6.96 25.06 -25.55
C HIS A 235 -5.52 25.21 -26.05
N GLU A 236 -4.60 25.71 -25.21
CA GLU A 236 -3.17 25.78 -25.52
C GLU A 236 -2.57 24.38 -25.65
N LEU A 237 -2.94 23.46 -24.76
CA LEU A 237 -2.53 22.06 -24.83
C LEU A 237 -2.97 21.41 -26.15
N LYS A 238 -4.23 21.59 -26.57
CA LYS A 238 -4.72 21.11 -27.88
C LYS A 238 -3.96 21.68 -29.07
N ASN A 239 -3.48 22.92 -28.97
CA ASN A 239 -2.74 23.59 -30.05
C ASN A 239 -1.21 23.44 -29.95
N LEU A 240 -0.72 22.70 -28.96
CA LEU A 240 0.70 22.45 -28.78
C LEU A 240 1.27 21.78 -30.04
N LYS A 241 2.31 22.40 -30.62
CA LYS A 241 3.01 21.87 -31.78
C LYS A 241 4.09 20.90 -31.32
N LEU A 242 3.93 19.64 -31.70
CA LEU A 242 4.85 18.57 -31.42
C LEU A 242 5.82 18.40 -32.59
N VAL A 243 7.09 18.26 -32.28
CA VAL A 243 8.19 18.09 -33.24
C VAL A 243 8.89 16.76 -32.94
N PRO A 244 8.95 15.83 -33.90
CA PRO A 244 9.68 14.57 -33.71
C PRO A 244 11.18 14.83 -33.55
N THR A 245 11.79 14.22 -32.54
CA THR A 245 13.23 14.32 -32.26
C THR A 245 14.05 13.30 -33.06
N ALA A 246 13.43 12.21 -33.52
CA ALA A 246 14.06 11.18 -34.35
C ALA A 246 13.34 11.08 -35.70
N VAL A 247 14.01 11.48 -36.78
CA VAL A 247 13.56 11.22 -38.15
C VAL A 247 14.44 10.13 -38.73
N PRO A 248 13.89 9.04 -39.32
CA PRO A 248 14.66 8.18 -40.19
C PRO A 248 15.26 9.05 -41.30
N MET A 249 16.59 9.11 -41.39
CA MET A 249 17.23 9.81 -42.49
C MET A 249 16.88 9.08 -43.78
N ALA A 250 15.95 9.63 -44.57
CA ALA A 250 15.80 9.20 -45.94
C ALA A 250 17.12 9.45 -46.68
N ALA A 251 17.53 8.50 -47.54
CA ALA A 251 18.75 8.56 -48.34
C ALA A 251 18.85 9.79 -49.27
N ASN A 252 17.77 10.58 -49.41
CA ASN A 252 17.68 11.79 -50.24
C ASN A 252 17.20 13.01 -49.43
N GLY A 253 18.02 13.50 -48.50
CA GLY A 253 18.04 14.90 -48.05
C GLY A 253 16.71 15.58 -47.66
N LEU A 254 16.57 15.87 -46.35
CA LEU A 254 15.62 16.84 -45.77
C LEU A 254 14.13 16.55 -46.01
N GLN A 255 13.61 15.48 -45.40
CA GLN A 255 12.19 15.48 -45.04
C GLN A 255 12.04 16.19 -43.69
N ARG A 256 11.66 17.48 -43.73
CA ARG A 256 11.12 18.17 -42.55
C ARG A 256 9.88 17.39 -42.12
N VAL A 257 9.93 16.68 -41.01
CA VAL A 257 8.69 16.15 -40.43
C VAL A 257 7.89 17.37 -40.00
N ALA A 258 6.74 17.57 -40.63
CA ALA A 258 5.88 18.70 -40.33
C ALA A 258 5.46 18.59 -38.87
N SER A 259 5.64 19.67 -38.11
CA SER A 259 5.12 19.73 -36.74
C SER A 259 3.63 19.40 -36.76
N VAL A 260 3.18 18.52 -35.87
CA VAL A 260 1.77 18.15 -35.74
C VAL A 260 1.20 18.78 -34.48
N LYS A 261 -0.08 19.19 -34.47
CA LYS A 261 -0.69 19.66 -33.22
C LYS A 261 -1.09 18.46 -32.38
N LEU A 262 -0.97 18.57 -31.05
CA LEU A 262 -1.43 17.52 -30.14
C LEU A 262 -2.91 17.18 -30.37
N GLY A 263 -3.78 18.17 -30.57
CA GLY A 263 -5.20 17.95 -30.85
C GLY A 263 -5.51 17.28 -32.20
N ASP A 264 -4.55 17.19 -33.13
CA ASP A 264 -4.74 16.47 -34.40
C ASP A 264 -4.51 14.95 -34.23
N ILE A 265 -3.77 14.56 -33.19
CA ILE A 265 -3.37 13.17 -32.90
C ILE A 265 -3.87 12.66 -31.55
N ALA A 266 -4.57 13.48 -30.76
CA ALA A 266 -5.07 13.09 -29.45
C ALA A 266 -6.39 13.78 -29.09
N THR A 267 -7.22 13.09 -28.33
CA THR A 267 -8.36 13.68 -27.62
C THR A 267 -7.93 14.07 -26.21
N ILE A 268 -8.45 15.20 -25.72
CA ILE A 268 -8.13 15.71 -24.38
C ILE A 268 -9.44 15.93 -23.64
N GLU A 269 -9.64 15.15 -22.59
CA GLU A 269 -10.89 15.08 -21.84
C GLU A 269 -10.62 15.08 -20.33
N GLU A 270 -11.57 15.63 -19.58
CA GLU A 270 -11.59 15.50 -18.13
C GLU A 270 -12.26 14.16 -17.79
N VAL A 271 -11.58 13.33 -17.01
CA VAL A 271 -12.08 12.04 -16.56
C VAL A 271 -12.01 11.98 -15.04
N ASN A 272 -12.99 11.27 -14.46
CA ASN A 272 -13.00 10.94 -13.04
C ASN A 272 -12.65 9.46 -12.92
N GLU A 273 -11.51 9.18 -12.31
CA GLU A 273 -11.02 7.82 -12.11
C GLU A 273 -11.20 7.41 -10.66
N GLN A 274 -11.78 6.23 -10.44
CA GLN A 274 -11.94 5.64 -9.11
C GLN A 274 -10.99 4.46 -9.00
N SER A 275 -9.93 4.61 -8.20
CA SER A 275 -8.97 3.55 -7.88
C SER A 275 -9.52 2.55 -6.87
N GLU A 276 -10.47 2.99 -6.03
CA GLU A 276 -11.16 2.19 -5.03
C GLU A 276 -12.69 2.29 -5.18
N PHE A 277 -13.41 1.25 -4.78
CA PHE A 277 -14.86 1.29 -4.66
C PHE A 277 -15.29 0.98 -3.23
N ALA A 278 -15.91 1.94 -2.56
CA ALA A 278 -16.55 1.70 -1.27
C ALA A 278 -18.03 1.31 -1.47
N ARG A 279 -18.46 0.26 -0.76
CA ARG A 279 -19.86 -0.19 -0.75
C ARG A 279 -20.30 -0.50 0.67
N TYR A 280 -21.56 -0.19 0.97
CA TYR A 280 -22.22 -0.61 2.20
C TYR A 280 -23.57 -1.23 1.89
N ASN A 281 -23.77 -2.47 2.35
CA ASN A 281 -24.94 -3.30 2.02
C ASN A 281 -25.22 -3.32 0.51
N LEU A 282 -24.17 -3.57 -0.28
CA LEU A 282 -24.18 -3.64 -1.75
C LEU A 282 -24.52 -2.32 -2.48
N LYS A 283 -24.64 -1.21 -1.76
CA LYS A 283 -24.87 0.12 -2.36
C LYS A 283 -23.55 0.89 -2.45
N PRO A 284 -23.26 1.55 -3.59
CA PRO A 284 -22.12 2.48 -3.70
C PRO A 284 -22.17 3.57 -2.62
N SER A 285 -21.02 3.86 -2.03
CA SER A 285 -20.83 4.87 -0.98
C SER A 285 -19.42 5.45 -1.06
N LEU A 286 -19.17 6.56 -0.36
CA LEU A 286 -17.82 6.93 0.05
C LEU A 286 -17.58 6.41 1.46
N SER A 287 -16.42 5.79 1.72
CA SER A 287 -15.99 5.48 3.09
C SER A 287 -15.21 6.65 3.65
N MET A 288 -15.28 6.85 4.96
CA MET A 288 -14.44 7.80 5.68
C MET A 288 -13.87 7.11 6.91
N ALA A 289 -12.55 7.05 7.00
CA ALA A 289 -11.82 6.44 8.09
C ALA A 289 -11.21 7.52 8.98
N VAL A 290 -11.34 7.39 10.31
CA VAL A 290 -10.81 8.34 11.28
C VAL A 290 -9.86 7.62 12.23
N THR A 291 -8.62 8.08 12.31
CA THR A 291 -7.60 7.54 13.22
C THR A 291 -7.46 8.42 14.47
N LYS A 292 -7.14 7.82 15.62
CA LYS A 292 -6.96 8.53 16.90
C LYS A 292 -5.47 8.78 17.17
N LYS A 293 -5.11 9.91 17.77
CA LYS A 293 -3.72 10.17 18.19
C LYS A 293 -3.28 9.15 19.26
N GLN A 294 -2.09 8.58 19.09
CA GLN A 294 -1.51 7.58 20.01
C GLN A 294 -1.33 8.14 21.44
N ASP A 295 -0.97 9.42 21.56
CA ASP A 295 -0.72 10.09 22.85
C ASP A 295 -1.92 10.85 23.40
N ALA A 296 -3.14 10.50 22.99
CA ALA A 296 -4.37 11.12 23.47
C ALA A 296 -4.72 10.67 24.90
N ASN A 297 -3.76 10.86 25.81
CA ASN A 297 -3.92 10.94 27.25
C ASN A 297 -4.36 12.37 27.64
N THR A 298 -5.09 13.10 26.80
CA THR A 298 -5.72 14.37 27.20
C THR A 298 -7.00 14.07 27.97
N LYS A 299 -7.33 14.90 28.98
CA LYS A 299 -8.45 14.69 29.94
C LYS A 299 -9.83 14.48 29.29
N ASP A 300 -9.96 14.72 27.99
CA ASP A 300 -11.21 14.60 27.21
C ASP A 300 -11.19 13.53 26.10
N SER A 301 -10.05 12.91 25.80
CA SER A 301 -9.88 11.98 24.67
C SER A 301 -9.86 10.49 25.05
N ALA A 302 -9.94 10.19 26.35
CA ALA A 302 -10.05 8.83 26.90
C ALA A 302 -11.46 8.23 26.78
N ASP A 303 -12.48 9.06 26.54
CA ASP A 303 -13.85 8.58 26.42
C ASP A 303 -14.18 8.48 24.94
N THR A 304 -13.75 7.38 24.31
CA THR A 304 -14.08 7.07 22.90
C THR A 304 -15.56 7.33 22.67
N ALA A 305 -16.45 6.94 23.58
CA ALA A 305 -17.88 7.21 23.50
C ALA A 305 -18.27 8.71 23.51
N LYS A 306 -17.56 9.58 24.22
CA LYS A 306 -17.79 11.06 24.12
C LYS A 306 -17.25 11.62 22.82
N THR A 307 -16.08 11.18 22.37
CA THR A 307 -15.54 11.58 21.07
C THR A 307 -16.46 11.09 19.95
N VAL A 308 -16.96 9.84 20.01
CA VAL A 308 -18.02 9.26 19.17
C VAL A 308 -19.24 10.18 19.20
N ALA A 309 -19.75 10.54 20.38
CA ALA A 309 -20.97 11.34 20.51
C ALA A 309 -20.80 12.79 19.99
N VAL A 310 -19.65 13.42 20.23
CA VAL A 310 -19.30 14.74 19.69
C VAL A 310 -19.17 14.67 18.17
N PHE A 311 -18.49 13.64 17.68
CA PHE A 311 -18.27 13.36 16.28
C PHE A 311 -19.60 13.10 15.56
N GLU A 312 -20.43 12.18 16.04
CA GLU A 312 -21.77 11.92 15.53
C GLU A 312 -22.64 13.18 15.53
N LYS A 313 -22.63 13.96 16.61
CA LYS A 313 -23.44 15.18 16.71
C LYS A 313 -22.96 16.25 15.73
N LYS A 314 -21.65 16.43 15.56
CA LYS A 314 -21.06 17.34 14.57
C LYS A 314 -21.36 16.84 13.15
N MET A 315 -21.14 15.56 12.85
CA MET A 315 -21.45 14.95 11.55
C MET A 315 -22.93 15.04 11.20
N ARG A 316 -23.84 14.78 12.14
CA ARG A 316 -25.29 14.97 11.94
C ARG A 316 -25.63 16.43 11.69
N ARG A 317 -24.99 17.38 12.39
CA ARG A 317 -25.20 18.82 12.15
C ARG A 317 -24.70 19.24 10.78
N ILE A 318 -23.48 18.87 10.42
CA ILE A 318 -22.83 19.13 9.13
C ILE A 318 -23.68 18.50 8.01
N ALA A 319 -24.04 17.22 8.12
CA ALA A 319 -24.90 16.54 7.15
C ALA A 319 -26.29 17.21 7.02
N ASN A 320 -26.90 17.65 8.11
CA ASN A 320 -28.20 18.34 8.08
C ASN A 320 -28.11 19.76 7.50
N GLN A 321 -26.99 20.46 7.68
CA GLN A 321 -26.75 21.80 7.14
C GLN A 321 -26.41 21.76 5.65
N LEU A 322 -25.66 20.74 5.22
CA LEU A 322 -25.11 20.64 3.88
C LEU A 322 -25.98 19.84 2.91
N ALA A 323 -26.71 18.83 3.41
CA ALA A 323 -27.58 18.00 2.59
C ALA A 323 -28.83 17.55 3.37
N PRO A 324 -29.90 18.37 3.41
CA PRO A 324 -31.14 18.03 4.12
C PRO A 324 -31.70 16.67 3.66
N GLY A 325 -31.64 15.67 4.54
CA GLY A 325 -32.14 14.31 4.31
C GLY A 325 -31.08 13.23 4.01
N ALA A 326 -29.78 13.54 4.10
CA ALA A 326 -28.73 12.52 4.05
C ALA A 326 -28.85 11.54 5.23
N LYS A 327 -28.81 10.23 4.94
CA LYS A 327 -28.78 9.18 5.98
C LYS A 327 -27.33 8.88 6.35
N VAL A 328 -26.89 9.35 7.51
CA VAL A 328 -25.57 9.02 8.06
C VAL A 328 -25.71 7.76 8.93
N GLY A 329 -25.10 6.67 8.49
CA GLY A 329 -24.91 5.47 9.31
C GLY A 329 -23.54 5.54 9.96
N VAL A 330 -23.49 5.72 11.27
CA VAL A 330 -22.27 5.56 12.05
C VAL A 330 -22.38 4.22 12.76
N GLN A 331 -21.47 3.32 12.46
CA GLN A 331 -21.34 2.06 13.19
C GLN A 331 -19.92 2.00 13.73
N GLU A 332 -19.80 1.95 15.05
CA GLU A 332 -18.54 1.59 15.70
C GLU A 332 -18.28 0.14 15.31
N MET A 333 -17.27 -0.07 14.47
CA MET A 333 -16.73 -1.40 14.34
C MET A 333 -15.97 -1.65 15.63
N SER A 334 -16.39 -2.67 16.38
CA SER A 334 -15.49 -3.30 17.33
C SER A 334 -14.28 -3.70 16.50
N SER A 335 -13.18 -2.94 16.63
CA SER A 335 -11.87 -3.32 16.13
C SER A 335 -11.73 -4.77 16.55
N GLY A 336 -11.74 -5.70 15.58
CA GLY A 336 -11.84 -7.12 15.83
C GLY A 336 -11.03 -7.43 17.07
N GLY A 337 -11.72 -7.83 18.15
CA GLY A 337 -11.08 -8.02 19.45
C GLY A 337 -9.82 -8.87 19.26
N PRO A 338 -8.82 -8.76 20.15
CA PRO A 338 -7.57 -9.51 20.02
C PRO A 338 -7.90 -10.95 19.59
N PRO A 339 -7.29 -11.44 18.49
CA PRO A 339 -7.80 -12.56 17.73
C PRO A 339 -8.25 -13.67 18.69
N THR A 340 -9.51 -14.07 18.60
CA THR A 340 -9.98 -15.25 19.31
C THR A 340 -9.08 -16.39 18.83
N ASN A 341 -8.36 -17.04 19.73
CA ASN A 341 -7.44 -18.14 19.42
C ASN A 341 -8.22 -19.42 19.03
N ASN A 342 -9.18 -19.30 18.10
CA ASN A 342 -9.95 -20.38 17.52
C ASN A 342 -9.54 -20.67 16.06
N ASN A 343 -8.40 -20.14 15.63
CA ASN A 343 -7.84 -20.45 14.31
C ASN A 343 -6.84 -21.60 14.42
N VAL A 344 -6.97 -22.58 13.54
CA VAL A 344 -5.94 -23.59 13.33
C VAL A 344 -5.06 -23.13 12.17
N ASN A 345 -3.74 -23.14 12.39
CA ASN A 345 -2.74 -22.74 11.40
C ASN A 345 -1.81 -23.91 11.12
N ILE A 346 -1.73 -24.32 9.85
CA ILE A 346 -0.83 -25.36 9.38
C ILE A 346 0.24 -24.69 8.54
N ASP A 347 1.45 -24.63 9.07
CA ASP A 347 2.60 -24.10 8.37
C ASP A 347 3.34 -25.24 7.66
N LEU A 348 3.53 -25.10 6.36
CA LEU A 348 4.29 -25.99 5.50
C LEU A 348 5.54 -25.25 5.04
N TYR A 349 6.69 -25.93 4.96
CA TYR A 349 7.96 -25.33 4.55
C TYR A 349 8.65 -26.20 3.52
N SER A 350 9.19 -25.58 2.48
CA SER A 350 9.97 -26.24 1.43
C SER A 350 10.70 -25.19 0.61
N ASN A 351 11.90 -25.52 0.12
CA ASN A 351 12.61 -24.70 -0.86
C ASN A 351 12.11 -24.95 -2.30
N ASP A 352 11.39 -26.06 -2.51
CA ASP A 352 10.65 -26.33 -3.75
C ASP A 352 9.24 -25.76 -3.61
N LEU A 353 8.98 -24.67 -4.35
CA LEU A 353 7.70 -23.95 -4.36
C LEU A 353 6.56 -24.76 -5.00
N GLU A 354 6.86 -25.65 -5.95
CA GLU A 354 5.83 -26.47 -6.60
C GLU A 354 5.36 -27.59 -5.66
N ALA A 355 6.31 -28.23 -4.99
CA ALA A 355 6.02 -29.18 -3.93
C ALA A 355 5.23 -28.52 -2.78
N LEU A 356 5.63 -27.31 -2.37
CA LEU A 356 4.97 -26.54 -1.33
C LEU A 356 3.53 -26.20 -1.69
N GLN A 357 3.30 -25.71 -2.92
CA GLN A 357 1.98 -25.37 -3.42
C GLN A 357 1.07 -26.60 -3.48
N THR A 358 1.60 -27.74 -3.95
CA THR A 358 0.88 -29.01 -4.00
C THR A 358 0.44 -29.44 -2.60
N ALA A 359 1.35 -29.39 -1.63
CA ALA A 359 1.05 -29.73 -0.24
C ALA A 359 0.02 -28.78 0.39
N ALA A 360 0.16 -27.46 0.18
CA ALA A 360 -0.77 -26.46 0.69
C ALA A 360 -2.18 -26.68 0.13
N LYS A 361 -2.31 -26.93 -1.18
CA LYS A 361 -3.60 -27.19 -1.83
C LYS A 361 -4.27 -28.47 -1.34
N GLN A 362 -3.49 -29.51 -1.04
CA GLN A 362 -4.02 -30.74 -0.43
C GLN A 362 -4.59 -30.49 0.97
N VAL A 363 -3.85 -29.74 1.81
CA VAL A 363 -4.32 -29.36 3.16
C VAL A 363 -5.55 -28.47 3.09
N GLU A 364 -5.56 -27.48 2.18
CA GLU A 364 -6.70 -26.60 1.94
C GLU A 364 -7.95 -27.38 1.52
N THR A 365 -7.79 -28.32 0.59
CA THR A 365 -8.89 -29.18 0.12
C THR A 365 -9.46 -30.01 1.27
N TYR A 366 -8.61 -30.57 2.11
CA TYR A 366 -9.04 -31.31 3.30
C TYR A 366 -9.83 -30.44 4.27
N LEU A 367 -9.33 -29.24 4.61
CA LEU A 367 -10.02 -28.33 5.53
C LEU A 367 -11.36 -27.86 4.97
N LYS A 368 -11.47 -27.61 3.66
CA LYS A 368 -12.74 -27.23 3.01
C LYS A 368 -13.82 -28.32 3.05
N GLN A 369 -13.44 -29.58 3.27
CA GLN A 369 -14.38 -30.70 3.38
C GLN A 369 -14.92 -30.92 4.80
N ARG A 370 -14.42 -30.17 5.79
CA ARG A 370 -14.83 -30.30 7.18
C ARG A 370 -15.94 -29.32 7.53
N ASP A 371 -16.99 -29.82 8.18
CA ASP A 371 -18.12 -28.99 8.62
C ASP A 371 -17.83 -28.22 9.94
N ASP A 372 -16.75 -28.58 10.64
CA ASP A 372 -16.36 -27.99 11.94
C ASP A 372 -15.30 -26.88 11.81
N VAL A 373 -15.03 -26.42 10.58
CA VAL A 373 -14.21 -25.24 10.30
C VAL A 373 -14.87 -24.36 9.23
N LYS A 374 -14.50 -23.09 9.20
CA LYS A 374 -14.91 -22.12 8.18
C LYS A 374 -13.75 -21.18 7.86
N ASP A 375 -13.95 -20.28 6.89
CA ASP A 375 -12.98 -19.23 6.54
C ASP A 375 -11.59 -19.81 6.22
N VAL A 376 -11.57 -20.92 5.47
CA VAL A 376 -10.32 -21.58 5.05
C VAL A 376 -9.57 -20.67 4.08
N THR A 377 -8.34 -20.33 4.44
CA THR A 377 -7.44 -19.47 3.68
C THR A 377 -6.10 -20.17 3.44
N ASN A 378 -5.46 -19.86 2.32
CA ASN A 378 -4.14 -20.34 1.94
C ASN A 378 -3.36 -19.14 1.41
N ASN A 379 -2.23 -18.82 2.04
CA ASN A 379 -1.43 -17.65 1.66
C ASN A 379 -0.57 -17.87 0.41
N LEU A 380 -0.41 -19.12 -0.05
CA LEU A 380 0.35 -19.45 -1.24
C LEU A 380 -0.60 -19.55 -2.44
N THR A 381 -0.81 -18.41 -3.07
CA THR A 381 -1.67 -18.25 -4.26
C THR A 381 -1.11 -19.01 -5.45
N GLU A 382 -1.98 -19.41 -6.38
CA GLU A 382 -1.58 -20.04 -7.64
C GLU A 382 -0.67 -19.11 -8.46
N LYS A 383 0.24 -19.71 -9.25
CA LYS A 383 1.07 -18.96 -10.19
C LYS A 383 0.18 -18.09 -11.08
N GLN A 384 0.63 -16.87 -11.34
CA GLN A 384 -0.01 -15.99 -12.32
C GLN A 384 0.78 -16.00 -13.62
N LYS A 385 0.06 -15.87 -14.73
CA LYS A 385 0.67 -15.69 -16.04
C LYS A 385 1.29 -14.31 -16.12
N GLN A 386 2.59 -14.26 -16.39
CA GLN A 386 3.33 -13.04 -16.70
C GLN A 386 3.86 -13.12 -18.14
N VAL A 387 3.88 -11.98 -18.82
CA VAL A 387 4.50 -11.86 -20.15
C VAL A 387 5.88 -11.25 -19.97
N ILE A 388 6.91 -12.00 -20.33
CA ILE A 388 8.31 -11.57 -20.25
C ILE A 388 8.75 -11.10 -21.64
N VAL A 389 9.23 -9.86 -21.72
CA VAL A 389 9.88 -9.29 -22.91
C VAL A 389 11.39 -9.31 -22.67
N ALA A 390 12.06 -10.34 -23.15
CA ALA A 390 13.52 -10.49 -23.04
C ALA A 390 14.20 -9.80 -24.23
N ILE A 391 14.75 -8.60 -23.98
CA ILE A 391 15.48 -7.82 -24.99
C ILE A 391 16.76 -8.54 -25.40
N ASP A 392 16.98 -8.67 -26.71
CA ASP A 392 18.24 -9.14 -27.30
C ASP A 392 19.14 -7.92 -27.59
N PRO A 393 20.17 -7.65 -26.76
CA PRO A 393 20.94 -6.42 -26.87
C PRO A 393 21.75 -6.34 -28.17
N GLU A 394 22.18 -7.48 -28.73
CA GLU A 394 22.94 -7.51 -29.99
C GLU A 394 22.04 -7.17 -31.17
N LYS A 395 20.82 -7.74 -31.22
CA LYS A 395 19.84 -7.37 -32.25
C LYS A 395 19.37 -5.94 -32.09
N ALA A 396 19.04 -5.51 -30.87
CA ALA A 396 18.64 -4.13 -30.61
C ALA A 396 19.71 -3.13 -31.08
N ALA A 397 20.98 -3.40 -30.77
CA ALA A 397 22.11 -2.58 -31.23
C ALA A 397 22.27 -2.60 -32.76
N ALA A 398 22.08 -3.75 -33.42
CA ALA A 398 22.14 -3.85 -34.89
C ALA A 398 21.07 -2.98 -35.60
N TYR A 399 19.92 -2.79 -34.97
CA TYR A 399 18.87 -1.86 -35.43
C TYR A 399 19.03 -0.44 -34.89
N GLY A 400 20.05 -0.17 -34.08
CA GLY A 400 20.31 1.15 -33.49
C GLY A 400 19.28 1.57 -32.45
N VAL A 401 18.65 0.62 -31.78
CA VAL A 401 17.63 0.84 -30.73
C VAL A 401 18.25 0.50 -29.37
N SER A 402 18.04 1.37 -28.37
CA SER A 402 18.50 1.12 -27.01
C SER A 402 17.50 0.30 -26.20
N GLY A 403 17.97 -0.41 -25.17
CA GLY A 403 17.09 -1.12 -24.23
C GLY A 403 16.08 -0.18 -23.54
N MET A 404 16.49 1.06 -23.23
CA MET A 404 15.60 2.09 -22.69
C MET A 404 14.48 2.47 -23.66
N GLN A 405 14.78 2.56 -24.96
CA GLN A 405 13.77 2.86 -25.97
C GLN A 405 12.77 1.71 -26.13
N LEU A 406 13.23 0.46 -26.05
CA LEU A 406 12.35 -0.71 -26.05
C LEU A 406 11.47 -0.78 -24.81
N LEU A 407 12.06 -0.56 -23.63
CA LEU A 407 11.33 -0.52 -22.36
C LEU A 407 10.26 0.59 -22.38
N GLY A 408 10.61 1.79 -22.85
CA GLY A 408 9.68 2.89 -23.01
C GLY A 408 8.53 2.54 -23.97
N ALA A 409 8.84 1.95 -25.13
CA ALA A 409 7.81 1.55 -26.09
C ALA A 409 6.83 0.50 -25.52
N VAL A 410 7.33 -0.49 -24.77
CA VAL A 410 6.49 -1.50 -24.11
C VAL A 410 5.68 -0.86 -22.97
N ALA A 411 6.29 -0.02 -22.14
CA ALA A 411 5.61 0.68 -21.05
C ALA A 411 4.47 1.58 -21.58
N ASP A 412 4.77 2.44 -22.56
CA ASP A 412 3.79 3.32 -23.23
C ASP A 412 2.61 2.53 -23.83
N ALA A 413 2.87 1.31 -24.31
CA ALA A 413 1.85 0.47 -24.93
C ALA A 413 0.98 -0.32 -23.93
N THR A 414 1.40 -0.45 -22.67
CA THR A 414 0.78 -1.30 -21.65
C THR A 414 0.12 -0.52 -20.51
N LYS A 415 0.55 0.72 -20.27
CA LYS A 415 0.00 1.56 -19.19
C LYS A 415 -0.04 3.05 -19.57
N PRO A 416 -0.90 3.85 -18.93
CA PRO A 416 -0.84 5.29 -19.03
C PRO A 416 0.53 5.85 -18.58
N VAL A 417 0.93 6.94 -19.20
CA VAL A 417 2.14 7.69 -18.92
C VAL A 417 1.74 8.95 -18.15
N ASP A 418 2.13 9.00 -16.87
CA ASP A 418 1.90 10.17 -16.02
C ASP A 418 2.76 11.36 -16.50
N VAL A 419 2.11 12.47 -16.85
CA VAL A 419 2.77 13.74 -17.21
C VAL A 419 3.08 14.55 -15.95
N GLY A 420 2.35 14.31 -14.87
CA GLY A 420 2.37 15.05 -13.61
C GLY A 420 1.27 16.10 -13.53
N THR A 421 1.42 17.02 -12.58
CA THR A 421 0.45 18.10 -12.34
C THR A 421 0.73 19.32 -13.22
N LEU A 422 -0.26 19.73 -14.02
CA LEU A 422 -0.22 20.94 -14.84
C LEU A 422 -1.19 21.99 -14.30
N LYS A 423 -0.79 23.27 -14.36
CA LYS A 423 -1.66 24.37 -13.94
C LYS A 423 -2.57 24.82 -15.08
N LEU A 424 -3.75 24.18 -15.22
CA LEU A 424 -4.71 24.46 -16.28
C LEU A 424 -5.94 25.21 -15.73
N GLY A 425 -6.30 26.34 -16.34
CA GLY A 425 -7.41 27.18 -15.91
C GLY A 425 -7.23 27.79 -14.52
N GLY A 426 -5.99 27.89 -14.04
CA GLY A 426 -5.67 28.34 -12.68
C GLY A 426 -5.83 27.26 -11.59
N LYS A 427 -6.18 26.03 -11.97
CA LYS A 427 -6.25 24.86 -11.10
C LYS A 427 -5.05 23.94 -11.38
N ASP A 428 -4.61 23.24 -10.35
CA ASP A 428 -3.63 22.18 -10.48
C ASP A 428 -4.39 20.91 -10.91
N GLU A 429 -4.15 20.44 -12.13
CA GLU A 429 -4.82 19.28 -12.72
C GLU A 429 -3.78 18.18 -12.94
N GLN A 430 -4.03 16.96 -12.49
CA GLN A 430 -3.20 15.82 -12.88
C GLN A 430 -3.43 15.51 -14.36
N VAL A 431 -2.36 15.19 -15.09
CA VAL A 431 -2.42 14.94 -16.53
C VAL A 431 -1.73 13.63 -16.85
N GLU A 432 -2.39 12.81 -17.66
CA GLU A 432 -1.81 11.56 -18.15
C GLU A 432 -2.01 11.40 -19.65
N LEU A 433 -1.15 10.58 -20.24
CA LEU A 433 -1.20 10.19 -21.65
C LEU A 433 -1.49 8.69 -21.74
N SER A 434 -2.37 8.29 -22.64
CA SER A 434 -2.54 6.87 -22.98
C SER A 434 -2.76 6.73 -24.48
N TYR A 435 -2.54 5.54 -25.03
CA TYR A 435 -3.01 5.25 -26.38
C TYR A 435 -4.53 5.00 -26.38
N ASP A 436 -5.15 5.21 -27.53
CA ASP A 436 -6.54 4.88 -27.82
C ASP A 436 -6.82 3.37 -27.86
N GLU A 437 -5.81 2.60 -28.28
CA GLU A 437 -5.84 1.13 -28.31
C GLU A 437 -4.92 0.56 -27.22
N THR A 438 -5.46 -0.30 -26.35
CA THR A 438 -4.70 -1.14 -25.42
C THR A 438 -4.29 -2.44 -26.09
N LEU A 439 -3.13 -2.98 -25.71
CA LEU A 439 -2.71 -4.31 -26.17
C LEU A 439 -3.61 -5.38 -25.54
N GLY A 440 -4.35 -6.12 -26.37
CA GLY A 440 -5.26 -7.18 -25.92
C GLY A 440 -4.63 -8.57 -25.92
N SER A 441 -3.47 -8.74 -26.58
CA SER A 441 -2.84 -10.05 -26.75
C SER A 441 -1.32 -9.98 -26.82
N ILE A 442 -0.68 -11.14 -26.60
CA ILE A 442 0.77 -11.28 -26.72
C ILE A 442 1.24 -11.15 -28.16
N ASP A 443 0.42 -11.56 -29.13
CA ASP A 443 0.78 -11.43 -30.54
C ASP A 443 0.79 -9.95 -30.96
N GLU A 444 -0.15 -9.14 -30.46
CA GLU A 444 -0.08 -7.68 -30.62
C GLU A 444 1.17 -7.08 -29.97
N LEU A 445 1.60 -7.59 -28.80
CA LEU A 445 2.85 -7.15 -28.17
C LEU A 445 4.08 -7.54 -29.01
N LYS A 446 4.11 -8.71 -29.62
CA LYS A 446 5.19 -9.14 -30.54
C LYS A 446 5.26 -8.27 -31.79
N GLU A 447 4.12 -7.81 -32.28
CA GLU A 447 3.99 -6.94 -33.46
C GLU A 447 4.12 -5.45 -33.11
N LEU A 448 4.31 -5.11 -31.83
CA LEU A 448 4.43 -3.73 -31.38
C LEU A 448 5.49 -2.98 -32.22
N PRO A 449 5.12 -1.88 -32.90
CA PRO A 449 6.03 -1.18 -33.80
C PRO A 449 7.10 -0.41 -33.02
N ILE A 450 8.36 -0.74 -33.27
CA ILE A 450 9.54 -0.07 -32.74
C ILE A 450 10.13 0.80 -33.85
N VAL A 451 10.15 2.12 -33.61
CA VAL A 451 10.73 3.09 -34.55
C VAL A 451 12.26 3.05 -34.45
N THR A 452 12.93 2.78 -35.56
CA THR A 452 14.39 2.78 -35.67
C THR A 452 14.87 3.84 -36.65
N ARG A 453 16.19 4.08 -36.72
CA ARG A 453 16.77 4.99 -37.72
C ARG A 453 16.54 4.53 -39.16
N ASN A 454 16.35 3.24 -39.38
CA ASN A 454 16.23 2.63 -40.71
C ASN A 454 14.78 2.25 -41.08
N GLY A 455 13.80 2.59 -40.24
CA GLY A 455 12.40 2.24 -40.42
C GLY A 455 11.77 1.63 -39.18
N VAL A 456 10.53 1.16 -39.31
CA VAL A 456 9.78 0.53 -38.22
C VAL A 456 9.98 -0.98 -38.28
N ILE A 457 10.27 -1.61 -37.14
CA ILE A 457 10.38 -3.06 -36.99
C ILE A 457 9.42 -3.54 -35.90
N PRO A 458 8.95 -4.79 -35.90
CA PRO A 458 8.19 -5.34 -34.77
C PRO A 458 9.10 -5.59 -33.56
N LEU A 459 8.56 -5.52 -32.34
CA LEU A 459 9.29 -5.82 -31.10
C LEU A 459 9.96 -7.19 -31.14
N SER A 460 9.29 -8.19 -31.74
CA SER A 460 9.82 -9.55 -31.93
C SER A 460 11.11 -9.64 -32.75
N ALA A 461 11.48 -8.60 -33.50
CA ALA A 461 12.76 -8.55 -34.21
C ALA A 461 13.96 -8.32 -33.28
N VAL A 462 13.74 -7.76 -32.09
CA VAL A 462 14.79 -7.33 -31.13
C VAL A 462 14.55 -7.80 -29.70
N ALA A 463 13.44 -8.49 -29.44
CA ALA A 463 13.15 -9.09 -28.14
C ALA A 463 12.36 -10.40 -28.31
N GLU A 464 12.57 -11.35 -27.40
CA GLU A 464 11.73 -12.52 -27.25
C GLU A 464 10.56 -12.20 -26.31
N VAL A 465 9.33 -12.46 -26.74
CA VAL A 465 8.12 -12.28 -25.91
C VAL A 465 7.55 -13.66 -25.57
N LYS A 466 7.52 -14.01 -24.28
CA LYS A 466 7.06 -15.31 -23.80
C LYS A 466 6.14 -15.22 -22.58
N GLU A 467 5.21 -16.17 -22.46
CA GLU A 467 4.45 -16.38 -21.22
C GLU A 467 5.27 -17.21 -20.24
N ALA A 468 5.21 -16.84 -18.96
CA ALA A 468 5.73 -17.64 -17.86
C ALA A 468 4.74 -17.63 -16.71
N ASP A 469 4.56 -18.78 -16.06
CA ASP A 469 3.81 -18.88 -14.82
C ASP A 469 4.74 -18.54 -13.65
N VAL A 470 4.52 -17.40 -13.01
CA VAL A 470 5.35 -16.90 -11.90
C VAL A 470 4.56 -16.85 -10.61
N TYR A 471 5.25 -17.05 -9.48
CA TYR A 471 4.65 -16.83 -8.17
C TYR A 471 4.46 -15.33 -7.95
N THR A 472 3.30 -14.93 -7.42
CA THR A 472 3.01 -13.51 -7.12
C THR A 472 3.76 -13.00 -5.90
N SER A 473 4.16 -13.92 -5.02
CA SER A 473 5.00 -13.61 -3.87
C SER A 473 5.77 -14.83 -3.41
N ILE A 474 6.90 -14.59 -2.76
CA ILE A 474 7.65 -15.59 -1.98
C ILE A 474 7.56 -15.16 -0.52
N GLN A 475 6.92 -15.97 0.32
CA GLN A 475 6.79 -15.70 1.75
C GLN A 475 7.72 -16.61 2.54
N LYS A 476 8.41 -16.05 3.52
CA LYS A 476 9.26 -16.79 4.44
C LYS A 476 8.91 -16.49 5.90
N LEU A 477 9.12 -17.48 6.73
CA LEU A 477 9.03 -17.39 8.18
C LEU A 477 10.34 -17.88 8.77
N ASP A 478 10.99 -17.00 9.53
CA ASP A 478 12.32 -17.19 10.11
C ASP A 478 13.35 -17.66 9.06
N GLY A 479 13.29 -17.04 7.86
CA GLY A 479 14.18 -17.30 6.71
C GLY A 479 13.83 -18.54 5.89
N LYS A 480 12.78 -19.28 6.23
CA LYS A 480 12.34 -20.48 5.49
C LYS A 480 11.10 -20.18 4.67
N VAL A 481 11.12 -20.54 3.39
CA VAL A 481 9.95 -20.42 2.50
C VAL A 481 8.81 -21.25 3.08
N PHE A 482 7.64 -20.63 3.23
CA PHE A 482 6.50 -21.27 3.89
C PHE A 482 5.16 -20.97 3.23
N ALA A 483 4.23 -21.91 3.37
CA ALA A 483 2.82 -21.75 3.10
C ALA A 483 2.04 -22.00 4.39
N ARG A 484 1.10 -21.11 4.72
CA ARG A 484 0.17 -21.26 5.83
C ARG A 484 -1.23 -21.50 5.26
N VAL A 485 -1.79 -22.63 5.64
CA VAL A 485 -3.21 -22.91 5.48
C VAL A 485 -3.89 -22.71 6.82
N SER A 486 -4.84 -21.79 6.87
CA SER A 486 -5.55 -21.37 8.08
C SER A 486 -7.04 -21.65 7.96
N ALA A 487 -7.69 -22.00 9.06
CA ALA A 487 -9.14 -22.08 9.14
C ALA A 487 -9.64 -21.70 10.53
N GLN A 488 -10.84 -21.14 10.61
CA GLN A 488 -11.49 -20.83 11.88
C GLN A 488 -12.34 -22.02 12.34
N ILE A 489 -12.12 -22.49 13.56
CA ILE A 489 -12.88 -23.60 14.15
C ILE A 489 -14.28 -23.13 14.55
N VAL A 490 -15.28 -23.94 14.18
CA VAL A 490 -16.69 -23.72 14.51
C VAL A 490 -17.08 -24.60 15.71
N GLY A 491 -17.56 -23.95 16.78
CA GLY A 491 -18.01 -24.61 18.00
C GLY A 491 -17.00 -24.56 19.15
N ASP A 492 -17.37 -25.16 20.28
CA ASP A 492 -16.69 -24.91 21.56
C ASP A 492 -15.48 -25.81 21.83
N ASN A 493 -15.29 -26.89 21.05
CA ASN A 493 -14.23 -27.89 21.30
C ASN A 493 -13.02 -27.70 20.40
N ILE A 494 -12.38 -26.53 20.52
CA ILE A 494 -11.20 -26.10 19.75
C ILE A 494 -10.08 -27.14 19.82
N GLN A 495 -9.79 -27.67 21.01
CA GLN A 495 -8.68 -28.62 21.21
C GLN A 495 -8.89 -29.92 20.45
N LYS A 496 -10.12 -30.48 20.47
CA LYS A 496 -10.42 -31.72 19.75
C LYS A 496 -10.27 -31.53 18.24
N VAL A 497 -10.86 -30.48 17.70
CA VAL A 497 -10.80 -30.18 16.26
C VAL A 497 -9.35 -29.97 15.82
N THR A 498 -8.56 -29.24 16.62
CA THR A 498 -7.13 -29.02 16.37
C THR A 498 -6.33 -30.32 16.36
N ASN A 499 -6.58 -31.22 17.32
CA ASN A 499 -5.91 -32.52 17.39
C ASN A 499 -6.29 -33.42 16.21
N ASP A 500 -7.57 -33.46 15.85
CA ASP A 500 -8.08 -34.26 14.72
C ASP A 500 -7.50 -33.77 13.39
N ILE A 501 -7.44 -32.45 13.19
CA ILE A 501 -6.80 -31.83 12.02
C ILE A 501 -5.32 -32.15 11.99
N SER A 502 -4.59 -31.93 13.10
CA SER A 502 -3.15 -32.19 13.17
C SER A 502 -2.81 -33.64 12.87
N LYS A 503 -3.59 -34.59 13.39
CA LYS A 503 -3.40 -36.02 13.12
C LYS A 503 -3.58 -36.35 11.64
N HIS A 504 -4.66 -35.88 11.01
CA HIS A 504 -4.90 -36.16 9.59
C HIS A 504 -3.87 -35.49 8.68
N VAL A 505 -3.47 -34.26 9.01
CA VAL A 505 -2.43 -33.52 8.29
C VAL A 505 -1.10 -34.26 8.38
N ASN A 506 -0.79 -34.93 9.50
CA ASN A 506 0.40 -35.76 9.62
C ASN A 506 0.34 -37.02 8.72
N ASP A 507 -0.83 -37.62 8.58
CA ASP A 507 -1.05 -38.84 7.76
C ASP A 507 -1.19 -38.55 6.25
N LEU A 508 -1.43 -37.29 5.86
CA LEU A 508 -1.53 -36.87 4.46
C LEU A 508 -0.24 -37.19 3.70
N LYS A 509 -0.37 -37.72 2.47
CA LYS A 509 0.78 -37.94 1.59
C LYS A 509 1.11 -36.65 0.84
N ILE A 510 2.02 -35.86 1.42
CA ILE A 510 2.60 -34.67 0.77
C ILE A 510 3.96 -35.02 0.14
N PRO A 511 4.48 -34.19 -0.78
CA PRO A 511 5.84 -34.35 -1.31
C PRO A 511 6.90 -34.45 -0.20
N SER A 512 7.94 -35.28 -0.41
CA SER A 512 8.95 -35.63 0.62
C SER A 512 9.74 -34.44 1.16
N ASP A 513 9.87 -33.39 0.35
CA ASP A 513 10.74 -32.26 0.62
C ASP A 513 10.02 -31.15 1.40
N VAL A 514 8.72 -31.36 1.69
CA VAL A 514 7.87 -30.45 2.46
C VAL A 514 7.83 -30.88 3.91
N THR A 515 8.20 -29.97 4.81
CA THR A 515 8.11 -30.15 6.26
C THR A 515 6.89 -29.40 6.82
N ARG A 516 6.40 -29.84 7.98
CA ARG A 516 5.16 -29.30 8.60
C ARG A 516 5.43 -28.79 10.00
N ARG A 517 4.76 -27.72 10.40
CA ARG A 517 4.68 -27.25 11.79
C ARG A 517 3.25 -26.84 12.10
N SER A 518 2.68 -27.42 13.15
CA SER A 518 1.45 -26.90 13.75
C SER A 518 1.84 -25.87 14.79
N LYS A 519 1.27 -24.66 14.74
CA LYS A 519 1.54 -23.61 15.74
C LYS A 519 0.60 -23.78 16.95
N GLU A 520 0.57 -24.99 17.52
CA GLU A 520 0.18 -25.27 18.91
C GLU A 520 0.80 -26.61 19.34
N GLY A 521 1.93 -26.54 20.05
CA GLY A 521 2.58 -27.67 20.73
C GLY A 521 3.50 -28.54 19.85
N GLU A 522 4.82 -28.34 20.00
CA GLU A 522 5.93 -29.20 19.56
C GLU A 522 6.35 -29.19 18.08
N ASN A 523 7.68 -29.12 17.89
CA ASN A 523 8.36 -29.48 16.65
C ASN A 523 8.05 -30.95 16.33
N ILE A 524 7.41 -31.23 15.20
CA ILE A 524 7.33 -32.58 14.67
C ILE A 524 8.52 -32.75 13.70
N GLY A 525 9.69 -33.03 14.27
CA GLY A 525 10.89 -33.35 13.51
C GLY A 525 10.78 -34.72 12.87
N THR A 526 10.94 -34.80 11.55
CA THR A 526 11.33 -36.03 10.87
C THR A 526 12.84 -36.23 10.97
N GLU A 527 13.32 -36.70 12.12
CA GLU A 527 14.63 -37.35 12.19
C GLU A 527 14.42 -38.87 12.08
N ARG A 528 14.58 -39.41 10.87
CA ARG A 528 14.95 -40.82 10.73
C ARG A 528 16.47 -40.90 10.83
N GLY A 529 16.95 -41.20 12.03
CA GLY A 529 18.32 -41.65 12.23
C GLY A 529 18.55 -42.96 11.48
N HIS A 530 19.53 -42.97 10.56
CA HIS A 530 20.18 -44.20 10.13
C HIS A 530 21.32 -44.49 11.10
N HIS A 531 21.18 -45.59 11.84
CA HIS A 531 22.29 -46.42 12.26
C HIS A 531 22.48 -47.54 11.25
#